data_AF-A0A091MLW4-F1
#
_entry.id   AF-A0A091MLW4-F1
#
_cell.length_a   1.000
_cell.length_b   1.000
_cell.length_c   1.000
_cell.angle_alpha   90.00
_cell.angle_beta   90.00
_cell.angle_gamma   90.00
#
_symmetry.space_group_name_H-M   'P 1'
#
loop_
_entity.id
_entity.type
_entity.pdbx_description
1 polymer ?
#
loop_
_entity_poly.entity_id
_entity_poly.type
_entity_poly.pdbx_seq_one_letter_code
_entity_poly.pdbx_strand_id
1 'polypeptide(L)'
;SYVRFDIIRRIMTRFFGIEVIMVMGITDIDDKIIKRASEMNVSPAALARVYEEDFKQDMAALKVLPPTVYMRVTDNIPQIVSFVQAIIDKGQAYATPQGNVYFDVNSWGTRYGVLTAVNPDALDETADSDKRHGRDFALWKAAKPQEPSWNSPWGKGRPGWHIECSTISSAVFGKQLDIHSGGIDLAFPHHENEIAQCEVYHQCEQWGNYFLHSGHLHVKGSQEKMSKSLKNYITIKDFLKKFSSDQFRMFCLRGRYSSAVEFSDESMEDAKNLLQAISSFMKDGDAYIKGQLLCEPVREDTLWEK
;
A
#
# COMPACT_ATOMS: atom_id res chain seq x y z
N SER A 1 0.80 -2.21 -7.54
CA SER A 1 0.25 -1.09 -6.77
C SER A 1 1.03 0.21 -6.99
N TYR A 2 2.30 0.31 -6.56
CA TYR A 2 3.08 1.55 -6.61
C TYR A 2 3.11 2.28 -7.97
N VAL A 3 3.37 1.57 -9.08
CA VAL A 3 3.38 2.18 -10.42
C VAL A 3 2.01 2.73 -10.83
N ARG A 4 0.90 2.08 -10.44
CA ARG A 4 -0.46 2.56 -10.73
C ARG A 4 -0.77 3.84 -9.96
N PHE A 5 -0.39 3.90 -8.68
CA PHE A 5 -0.57 5.12 -7.88
C PHE A 5 0.39 6.24 -8.30
N ASP A 6 1.59 5.93 -8.78
CA ASP A 6 2.49 6.91 -9.43
C ASP A 6 1.87 7.51 -10.69
N ILE A 7 1.21 6.70 -11.52
CA ILE A 7 0.46 7.19 -12.69
C ILE A 7 -0.65 8.15 -12.24
N ILE A 8 -1.48 7.76 -11.26
CA ILE A 8 -2.57 8.61 -10.75
C ILE A 8 -2.00 9.93 -10.20
N ARG A 9 -0.94 9.88 -9.39
CA ARG A 9 -0.24 11.05 -8.86
C ARG A 9 0.25 11.96 -9.99
N ARG A 10 0.83 11.40 -11.05
CA ARG A 10 1.32 12.16 -12.21
C ARG A 10 0.18 12.83 -12.99
N ILE A 11 -0.98 12.18 -13.10
CA ILE A 11 -2.17 12.78 -13.72
C ILE A 11 -2.66 13.95 -12.86
N MET A 12 -2.83 13.74 -11.56
CA MET A 12 -3.25 14.80 -10.61
C MET A 12 -2.32 16.01 -10.65
N THR A 13 -1.01 15.78 -10.60
CA THR A 13 -0.01 16.86 -10.55
C THR A 13 0.19 17.55 -11.90
N ARG A 14 0.30 16.81 -13.00
CA ARG A 14 0.68 17.38 -14.31
C ARG A 14 -0.50 17.86 -15.14
N PHE A 15 -1.64 17.19 -15.05
CA PHE A 15 -2.82 17.55 -15.85
C PHE A 15 -3.77 18.45 -15.07
N PHE A 16 -4.01 18.14 -13.80
CA PHE A 16 -4.92 18.93 -12.96
C PHE A 16 -4.22 20.00 -12.12
N GLY A 17 -2.88 20.04 -12.12
CA GLY A 17 -2.11 21.05 -11.35
C GLY A 17 -2.24 20.91 -9.84
N ILE A 18 -2.65 19.73 -9.33
CA ILE A 18 -2.86 19.51 -7.89
C ILE A 18 -1.52 19.29 -7.21
N GLU A 19 -1.24 20.04 -6.15
CA GLU A 19 -0.11 19.76 -5.27
C GLU A 19 -0.41 18.50 -4.43
N VAL A 20 0.43 17.47 -4.55
CA VAL A 20 0.26 16.19 -3.85
C VAL A 20 1.35 16.00 -2.81
N ILE A 21 0.97 16.06 -1.54
CA ILE A 21 1.80 15.65 -0.40
C ILE A 21 1.58 14.15 -0.19
N MET A 22 2.60 13.34 -0.47
CA MET A 22 2.52 11.89 -0.35
C MET A 22 3.39 11.40 0.81
N VAL A 23 2.78 10.68 1.75
CA VAL A 23 3.48 10.00 2.86
C VAL A 23 3.50 8.51 2.57
N MET A 24 4.63 7.85 2.83
CA MET A 24 4.73 6.40 2.78
C MET A 24 5.24 5.86 4.12
N GLY A 25 4.40 5.06 4.78
CA GLY A 25 4.82 4.27 5.93
C GLY A 25 5.79 3.16 5.51
N ILE A 26 6.82 2.94 6.31
CA ILE A 26 7.73 1.80 6.20
C ILE A 26 7.56 0.96 7.46
N THR A 27 6.90 -0.19 7.32
CA THR A 27 6.82 -1.22 8.36
C THR A 27 8.18 -1.90 8.48
N ASP A 28 9.04 -1.38 9.37
CA ASP A 28 10.40 -1.86 9.63
C ASP A 28 10.50 -2.76 10.88
N ILE A 29 9.35 -3.12 11.45
CA ILE A 29 9.20 -4.12 12.51
C ILE A 29 7.93 -4.93 12.25
N ASP A 30 8.05 -6.26 12.13
CA ASP A 30 6.93 -7.18 11.91
C ASP A 30 7.37 -8.61 12.24
N ASP A 31 6.41 -9.51 12.48
CA ASP A 31 6.64 -10.94 12.72
C ASP A 31 7.51 -11.57 11.63
N LYS A 32 7.28 -11.21 10.35
CA LYS A 32 8.05 -11.72 9.22
C LYS A 32 9.49 -11.20 9.21
N ILE A 33 9.71 -9.94 9.61
CA ILE A 33 11.05 -9.34 9.70
C ILE A 33 11.83 -9.99 10.83
N ILE A 34 11.22 -10.13 12.01
CA ILE A 34 11.84 -10.77 13.18
C ILE A 34 12.23 -12.20 12.86
N LYS A 35 11.29 -12.99 12.31
CA LYS A 35 11.55 -14.38 11.91
C LYS A 35 12.69 -14.47 10.90
N ARG A 36 12.65 -13.65 9.84
CA ARG A 36 13.68 -13.70 8.79
C ARG A 36 15.05 -13.27 9.29
N ALA A 37 15.10 -12.27 10.16
CA ALA A 37 16.34 -11.81 10.78
C ALA A 37 16.96 -12.89 11.67
N SER A 38 16.12 -13.60 12.44
CA SER A 38 16.56 -14.76 13.21
C SER A 38 17.11 -15.88 12.33
N GLU A 39 16.43 -16.23 11.22
CA GLU A 39 16.91 -17.24 10.26
C GLU A 39 18.27 -16.87 9.63
N MET A 40 18.52 -15.57 9.45
CA MET A 40 19.75 -15.04 8.86
C MET A 40 20.83 -14.70 9.89
N ASN A 41 20.54 -14.86 11.18
CA ASN A 41 21.40 -14.45 12.28
C ASN A 41 21.87 -12.98 12.19
N VAL A 42 20.94 -12.07 11.88
CA VAL A 42 21.18 -10.62 11.79
C VAL A 42 20.15 -9.85 12.63
N SER A 43 20.42 -8.57 12.91
CA SER A 43 19.45 -7.71 13.58
C SER A 43 18.23 -7.43 12.71
N PRO A 44 16.98 -7.50 13.25
CA PRO A 44 15.77 -7.11 12.53
C PRO A 44 15.84 -5.68 11.96
N ALA A 45 16.40 -4.74 12.72
CA ALA A 45 16.56 -3.36 12.27
C ALA A 45 17.54 -3.26 11.09
N ALA A 46 18.68 -3.97 11.15
CA ALA A 46 19.63 -3.98 10.05
C ALA A 46 19.03 -4.60 8.79
N LEU A 47 18.29 -5.71 8.93
CA LEU A 47 17.60 -6.37 7.83
C LEU A 47 16.56 -5.44 7.18
N ALA A 48 15.75 -4.76 7.99
CA ALA A 48 14.75 -3.84 7.51
C ALA A 48 15.37 -2.67 6.73
N ARG A 49 16.50 -2.12 7.19
CA ARG A 49 17.19 -1.01 6.51
C ARG A 49 17.76 -1.42 5.15
N VAL A 50 18.31 -2.64 5.04
CA VAL A 50 18.78 -3.18 3.76
C VAL A 50 17.62 -3.30 2.77
N TYR A 51 16.49 -3.90 3.19
CA TYR A 51 15.34 -4.07 2.30
C TYR A 51 14.58 -2.78 2.01
N GLU A 52 14.60 -1.79 2.91
CA GLU A 52 14.09 -0.45 2.65
C GLU A 52 14.88 0.21 1.51
N GLU A 53 16.19 0.10 1.52
CA GLU A 53 17.06 0.66 0.47
C GLU A 53 16.88 -0.09 -0.86
N ASP A 54 16.84 -1.43 -0.83
CA ASP A 54 16.50 -2.23 -2.01
C ASP A 54 15.14 -1.83 -2.60
N PHE A 55 14.13 -1.61 -1.75
CA PHE A 55 12.82 -1.16 -2.19
C PHE A 55 12.88 0.21 -2.88
N LYS A 56 13.62 1.18 -2.33
CA LYS A 56 13.79 2.51 -2.95
C LYS A 56 14.49 2.41 -4.30
N GLN A 57 15.50 1.55 -4.42
CA GLN A 57 16.21 1.30 -5.67
C GLN A 57 15.28 0.68 -6.72
N ASP A 58 14.47 -0.31 -6.34
CA ASP A 58 13.47 -0.92 -7.22
C ASP A 58 12.43 0.11 -7.69
N MET A 59 11.95 0.99 -6.79
CA MET A 59 11.01 2.06 -7.14
C MET A 59 11.65 3.07 -8.11
N ALA A 60 12.89 3.47 -7.87
CA ALA A 60 13.64 4.36 -8.74
C ALA A 60 13.87 3.73 -10.14
N ALA A 61 14.22 2.44 -10.20
CA ALA A 61 14.39 1.69 -11.45
C ALA A 61 13.08 1.61 -12.27
N LEU A 62 11.95 1.51 -11.57
CA LEU A 62 10.61 1.61 -12.17
C LEU A 62 10.18 3.05 -12.50
N LYS A 63 11.00 4.06 -12.21
CA LYS A 63 10.72 5.50 -12.37
C LYS A 63 9.51 5.98 -11.54
N VAL A 64 9.23 5.33 -10.42
CA VAL A 64 8.23 5.78 -9.44
C VAL A 64 8.80 7.00 -8.71
N LEU A 65 8.02 8.08 -8.60
CA LEU A 65 8.44 9.26 -7.85
C LEU A 65 8.53 8.92 -6.34
N PRO A 66 9.58 9.38 -5.63
CA PRO A 66 9.61 9.22 -4.19
C PRO A 66 8.43 9.98 -3.55
N PRO A 67 7.90 9.49 -2.41
CA PRO A 67 6.95 10.24 -1.61
C PRO A 67 7.62 11.52 -1.07
N THR A 68 6.81 12.46 -0.61
CA THR A 68 7.29 13.66 0.09
C THR A 68 8.06 13.28 1.35
N VAL A 69 7.62 12.23 2.06
CA VAL A 69 8.31 11.71 3.24
C VAL A 69 8.10 10.20 3.39
N TYR A 70 9.17 9.53 3.81
CA TYR A 70 9.13 8.17 4.32
C TYR A 70 9.10 8.22 5.84
N MET A 71 8.17 7.50 6.47
CA MET A 71 8.06 7.43 7.92
C MET A 71 8.14 5.98 8.37
N ARG A 72 9.09 5.67 9.26
CA ARG A 72 9.28 4.31 9.77
C ARG A 72 8.52 4.10 11.05
N VAL A 73 8.08 2.88 11.29
CA VAL A 73 7.38 2.51 12.51
C VAL A 73 8.29 2.67 13.72
N THR A 74 9.53 2.17 13.65
CA THR A 74 10.47 2.25 14.78
C THR A 74 10.85 3.68 15.16
N ASP A 75 10.79 4.63 14.22
CA ASP A 75 11.05 6.06 14.45
C ASP A 75 9.83 6.77 15.11
N ASN A 76 8.65 6.13 15.17
CA ASN A 76 7.37 6.72 15.64
C ASN A 76 6.73 6.02 16.85
N ILE A 77 7.49 5.19 17.57
CA ILE A 77 6.96 4.42 18.71
C ILE A 77 6.32 5.29 19.81
N PRO A 78 6.91 6.43 20.25
CA PRO A 78 6.28 7.27 21.26
C PRO A 78 4.90 7.80 20.84
N GLN A 79 4.77 8.18 19.56
CA GLN A 79 3.51 8.63 18.97
C GLN A 79 2.50 7.49 18.94
N ILE A 80 2.92 6.27 18.59
CA ILE A 80 2.03 5.10 18.57
C ILE A 80 1.52 4.79 19.98
N VAL A 81 2.39 4.77 20.98
CA VAL A 81 1.99 4.55 22.38
C VAL A 81 0.98 5.61 22.83
N SER A 82 1.22 6.88 22.48
CA SER A 82 0.29 7.98 22.80
C SER A 82 -1.06 7.82 22.08
N PHE A 83 -1.03 7.37 20.82
CA PHE A 83 -2.24 7.12 20.02
C PHE A 83 -3.08 5.99 20.63
N VAL A 84 -2.45 4.88 21.00
CA VAL A 84 -3.12 3.75 21.66
C VAL A 84 -3.72 4.19 23.00
N GLN A 85 -2.98 4.93 23.83
CA GLN A 85 -3.52 5.46 25.08
C GLN A 85 -4.76 6.33 24.84
N ALA A 86 -4.72 7.18 23.82
CA ALA A 86 -5.86 8.03 23.48
C ALA A 86 -7.09 7.26 22.95
N ILE A 87 -6.93 6.04 22.43
CA ILE A 87 -8.06 5.14 22.10
C ILE A 87 -8.60 4.50 23.38
N ILE A 88 -7.73 4.07 24.30
CA ILE A 88 -8.13 3.51 25.60
C ILE A 88 -8.90 4.54 26.42
N ASP A 89 -8.43 5.78 26.49
CA ASP A 89 -9.06 6.86 27.26
C ASP A 89 -10.48 7.19 26.76
N LYS A 90 -10.77 6.86 25.49
CA LYS A 90 -12.09 6.99 24.85
C LYS A 90 -12.97 5.75 25.02
N GLY A 91 -12.50 4.73 25.75
CA GLY A 91 -13.25 3.51 26.04
C GLY A 91 -13.36 2.52 24.87
N GLN A 92 -12.54 2.68 23.81
CA GLN A 92 -12.61 1.88 22.58
C GLN A 92 -11.46 0.86 22.46
N ALA A 93 -10.65 0.75 23.50
CA ALA A 93 -9.59 -0.25 23.63
C ALA A 93 -9.41 -0.68 25.07
N TYR A 94 -8.81 -1.85 25.27
CA TYR A 94 -8.51 -2.38 26.59
C TYR A 94 -7.16 -3.08 26.62
N ALA A 95 -6.46 -2.93 27.75
CA ALA A 95 -5.24 -3.67 28.05
C ALA A 95 -5.57 -4.99 28.75
N THR A 96 -4.77 -6.03 28.51
CA THR A 96 -4.87 -7.33 29.19
C THR A 96 -3.80 -7.47 30.28
N PRO A 97 -3.98 -8.36 31.26
CA PRO A 97 -2.95 -8.67 32.26
C PRO A 97 -1.62 -9.14 31.63
N GLN A 98 -1.64 -9.66 30.40
CA GLN A 98 -0.47 -10.11 29.65
C GLN A 98 0.30 -8.96 28.98
N GLY A 99 -0.25 -7.74 29.00
CA GLY A 99 0.36 -6.54 28.42
C GLY A 99 -0.01 -6.29 26.96
N ASN A 100 -0.94 -7.08 26.39
CA ASN A 100 -1.53 -6.79 25.09
C ASN A 100 -2.53 -5.65 25.23
N VAL A 101 -2.72 -4.89 24.15
CA VAL A 101 -3.82 -3.93 24.02
C VAL A 101 -4.59 -4.24 22.76
N TYR A 102 -5.90 -4.35 22.88
CA TYR A 102 -6.80 -4.63 21.78
C TYR A 102 -7.79 -3.49 21.57
N PHE A 103 -8.16 -3.26 20.32
CA PHE A 103 -9.31 -2.44 19.96
C PHE A 103 -10.58 -3.27 20.15
N ASP A 104 -11.57 -2.71 20.85
CA ASP A 104 -12.84 -3.39 21.15
C ASP A 104 -13.84 -3.11 20.03
N VAL A 105 -13.90 -4.01 19.06
CA VAL A 105 -14.73 -3.86 17.86
C VAL A 105 -16.21 -3.79 18.21
N ASN A 106 -16.63 -4.52 19.26
CA ASN A 106 -18.01 -4.51 19.72
C ASN A 106 -18.40 -3.15 20.30
N SER A 107 -17.50 -2.51 21.05
CA SER A 107 -17.73 -1.17 21.61
C SER A 107 -17.82 -0.05 20.56
N TRP A 108 -17.23 -0.25 19.39
CA TRP A 108 -17.34 0.68 18.26
C TRP A 108 -18.70 0.57 17.53
N GLY A 109 -19.35 -0.59 17.65
CA GLY A 109 -20.71 -0.81 17.18
C GLY A 109 -20.82 -0.91 15.65
N THR A 110 -21.94 -0.42 15.11
CA THR A 110 -22.33 -0.63 13.70
C THR A 110 -21.48 0.15 12.69
N ARG A 111 -20.54 0.99 13.17
CA ARG A 111 -19.67 1.78 12.31
C ARG A 111 -18.51 0.97 11.73
N TYR A 112 -18.12 -0.13 12.38
CA TYR A 112 -17.11 -1.05 11.85
C TYR A 112 -17.63 -1.78 10.61
N GLY A 113 -16.86 -1.80 9.51
CA GLY A 113 -17.30 -2.36 8.22
C GLY A 113 -17.79 -1.31 7.23
N VAL A 114 -17.47 -0.02 7.44
CA VAL A 114 -17.88 1.06 6.53
C VAL A 114 -17.14 0.98 5.19
N LEU A 115 -15.88 0.53 5.18
CA LEU A 115 -15.09 0.51 3.95
C LEU A 115 -15.40 -0.73 3.12
N THR A 116 -15.54 -1.88 3.78
CA THR A 116 -15.83 -3.15 3.13
C THR A 116 -17.11 -3.74 3.72
N ALA A 117 -18.10 -3.99 2.85
CA ALA A 117 -19.36 -4.65 3.24
C ALA A 117 -19.19 -6.16 3.55
N VAL A 118 -17.99 -6.58 3.96
CA VAL A 118 -17.66 -7.98 4.24
C VAL A 118 -18.27 -8.36 5.57
N ASN A 119 -18.97 -9.50 5.58
CA ASN A 119 -19.58 -10.05 6.79
C ASN A 119 -18.47 -10.36 7.82
N PRO A 120 -18.46 -9.72 9.00
CA PRO A 120 -17.38 -9.84 9.99
C PRO A 120 -17.25 -11.23 10.66
N ASP A 121 -18.07 -12.22 10.26
CA ASP A 121 -18.05 -13.58 10.79
C ASP A 121 -16.88 -14.44 10.27
N ALA A 122 -16.11 -13.98 9.29
CA ALA A 122 -15.19 -14.83 8.53
C ALA A 122 -13.75 -14.94 9.08
N LEU A 123 -13.36 -14.17 10.10
CA LEU A 123 -11.96 -14.13 10.55
C LEU A 123 -11.86 -14.16 12.07
N ASP A 124 -12.08 -15.34 12.63
CA ASP A 124 -11.57 -15.70 13.93
C ASP A 124 -10.06 -15.98 13.77
N GLU A 125 -9.23 -14.92 13.82
CA GLU A 125 -7.78 -15.10 13.98
C GLU A 125 -7.54 -15.67 15.39
N THR A 126 -7.70 -16.98 15.48
CA THR A 126 -7.35 -17.80 16.64
C THR A 126 -5.84 -17.80 16.82
N ALA A 127 -5.32 -16.83 17.57
CA ALA A 127 -3.92 -16.82 17.99
C ALA A 127 -3.75 -16.31 19.42
N ASP A 128 -4.50 -15.28 19.83
CA ASP A 128 -4.37 -14.72 21.18
C ASP A 128 -5.63 -15.02 22.00
N SER A 129 -5.46 -15.87 23.03
CA SER A 129 -6.55 -16.35 23.88
C SER A 129 -7.04 -15.33 24.92
N ASP A 130 -6.41 -14.16 25.02
CA ASP A 130 -6.73 -13.11 26.00
C ASP A 130 -7.61 -11.98 25.45
N LYS A 131 -8.10 -12.11 24.22
CA LYS A 131 -9.11 -11.19 23.65
C LYS A 131 -10.46 -11.37 24.33
N ARG A 132 -11.22 -10.27 24.48
CA ARG A 132 -12.62 -10.33 24.92
C ARG A 132 -13.51 -10.92 23.82
N HIS A 133 -13.24 -10.56 22.56
CA HIS A 133 -13.97 -11.07 21.40
C HIS A 133 -13.01 -11.44 20.25
N GLY A 134 -13.37 -12.44 19.44
CA GLY A 134 -12.53 -12.92 18.34
C GLY A 134 -12.22 -11.86 17.27
N ARG A 135 -13.13 -10.89 17.10
CA ARG A 135 -12.98 -9.77 16.15
C ARG A 135 -12.03 -8.67 16.62
N ASP A 136 -11.69 -8.65 17.91
CA ASP A 136 -10.80 -7.62 18.46
C ASP A 136 -9.40 -7.78 17.87
N PHE A 137 -8.77 -6.66 17.49
CA PHE A 137 -7.46 -6.65 16.86
C PHE A 137 -6.42 -5.92 17.72
N ALA A 138 -5.17 -6.37 17.63
CA ALA A 138 -4.10 -5.84 18.47
C ALA A 138 -3.70 -4.42 18.05
N LEU A 139 -3.69 -3.52 19.03
CA LEU A 139 -3.07 -2.20 18.97
C LEU A 139 -1.63 -2.25 19.49
N TRP A 140 -1.40 -3.05 20.53
CA TRP A 140 -0.08 -3.29 21.11
C TRP A 140 0.07 -4.77 21.45
N LYS A 141 1.16 -5.40 21.03
CA LYS A 141 1.47 -6.80 21.31
C LYS A 141 2.54 -6.87 22.39
N ALA A 142 2.28 -7.60 23.46
CA ALA A 142 3.25 -7.87 24.51
C ALA A 142 4.48 -8.57 23.92
N ALA A 143 5.67 -8.22 24.43
CA ALA A 143 6.91 -8.73 23.92
C ALA A 143 7.06 -10.23 24.25
N LYS A 144 7.40 -11.03 23.22
CA LYS A 144 7.89 -12.40 23.44
C LYS A 144 9.39 -12.36 23.79
N PRO A 145 9.91 -13.38 24.50
CA PRO A 145 11.34 -13.45 24.79
C PRO A 145 12.18 -13.29 23.52
N GLN A 146 13.22 -12.44 23.60
CA GLN A 146 14.18 -12.18 22.52
C GLN A 146 13.62 -11.44 21.29
N GLU A 147 12.34 -11.02 21.29
CA GLU A 147 11.83 -10.09 20.27
C GLU A 147 12.23 -8.63 20.58
N PRO A 148 12.46 -7.79 19.54
CA PRO A 148 12.56 -6.35 19.72
C PRO A 148 11.31 -5.80 20.41
N SER A 149 11.52 -4.93 21.40
CA SER A 149 10.43 -4.35 22.18
C SER A 149 10.76 -2.97 22.72
N TRP A 150 9.71 -2.21 23.03
CA TRP A 150 9.75 -0.88 23.59
C TRP A 150 8.93 -0.83 24.87
N ASN A 151 9.27 0.10 25.77
CA ASN A 151 8.50 0.33 26.99
C ASN A 151 7.19 1.06 26.65
N SER A 152 6.09 0.64 27.25
CA SER A 152 4.80 1.34 27.22
C SER A 152 4.12 1.25 28.60
N PRO A 153 3.02 1.99 28.83
CA PRO A 153 2.22 1.88 30.06
C PRO A 153 1.69 0.47 30.34
N TRP A 154 1.64 -0.40 29.33
CA TRP A 154 1.12 -1.77 29.43
C TRP A 154 2.23 -2.83 29.50
N GLY A 155 3.49 -2.40 29.66
CA GLY A 155 4.66 -3.26 29.69
C GLY A 155 5.48 -3.22 28.40
N LYS A 156 6.47 -4.11 28.28
CA LYS A 156 7.29 -4.18 27.07
C LYS A 156 6.51 -4.84 25.93
N GLY A 157 6.57 -4.25 24.75
CA GLY A 157 5.89 -4.79 23.57
C GLY A 157 6.25 -4.06 22.29
N ARG A 158 5.40 -4.21 21.29
CA ARG A 158 5.54 -3.61 19.95
C ARG A 158 4.17 -3.29 19.37
N PRO A 159 4.08 -2.36 18.41
CA PRO A 159 2.80 -2.00 17.80
C PRO A 159 2.15 -3.18 17.08
N GLY A 160 0.82 -3.15 17.01
CA GLY A 160 0.06 -3.95 16.06
C GLY A 160 0.13 -3.36 14.66
N TRP A 161 -0.02 -4.19 13.63
CA TRP A 161 0.20 -3.80 12.23
C TRP A 161 -0.64 -2.58 11.79
N HIS A 162 -1.88 -2.49 12.22
CA HIS A 162 -2.81 -1.44 11.78
C HIS A 162 -2.53 -0.07 12.42
N ILE A 163 -2.13 -0.04 13.70
CA ILE A 163 -1.95 1.21 14.45
C ILE A 163 -0.77 2.04 13.95
N GLU A 164 0.18 1.37 13.29
CA GLU A 164 1.33 1.97 12.63
C GLU A 164 0.89 3.02 11.61
N CYS A 165 0.07 2.61 10.64
CA CYS A 165 -0.41 3.45 9.55
C CYS A 165 -1.35 4.55 10.06
N SER A 166 -2.26 4.24 10.99
CA SER A 166 -3.15 5.22 11.64
C SER A 166 -2.38 6.34 12.33
N THR A 167 -1.32 5.99 13.07
CA THR A 167 -0.51 6.98 13.78
C THR A 167 0.30 7.83 12.82
N ILE A 168 0.98 7.20 11.85
CA ILE A 168 1.85 7.89 10.88
C ILE A 168 1.04 8.85 10.00
N SER A 169 -0.10 8.39 9.47
CA SER A 169 -0.98 9.22 8.66
C SER A 169 -1.58 10.38 9.46
N SER A 170 -2.03 10.13 10.69
CA SER A 170 -2.55 11.17 11.58
C SER A 170 -1.50 12.18 12.01
N ALA A 171 -0.23 11.78 12.15
CA ALA A 171 0.85 12.69 12.49
C ALA A 171 1.11 13.74 11.40
N VAL A 172 0.81 13.42 10.13
CA VAL A 172 1.01 14.33 9.00
C VAL A 172 -0.27 15.05 8.59
N PHE A 173 -1.40 14.32 8.52
CA PHE A 173 -2.65 14.83 7.95
C PHE A 173 -3.74 15.09 9.00
N GLY A 174 -3.50 14.70 10.26
CA GLY A 174 -4.50 14.83 11.32
C GLY A 174 -5.80 14.09 10.96
N LYS A 175 -6.92 14.80 11.12
CA LYS A 175 -8.27 14.28 10.89
C LYS A 175 -8.80 14.47 9.47
N GLN A 176 -7.97 14.98 8.55
CA GLN A 176 -8.37 15.29 7.17
C GLN A 176 -7.42 14.61 6.20
N LEU A 177 -7.75 13.37 5.82
CA LEU A 177 -7.01 12.65 4.79
C LEU A 177 -7.81 12.64 3.48
N ASP A 178 -7.24 13.17 2.40
CA ASP A 178 -7.92 13.17 1.10
C ASP A 178 -7.93 11.77 0.47
N ILE A 179 -6.74 11.17 0.31
CA ILE A 179 -6.57 9.89 -0.38
C ILE A 179 -5.74 8.95 0.49
N HIS A 180 -6.31 7.79 0.80
CA HIS A 180 -5.60 6.65 1.37
C HIS A 180 -5.52 5.54 0.30
N SER A 181 -4.37 4.88 0.14
CA SER A 181 -4.17 3.96 -0.99
C SER A 181 -3.41 2.69 -0.63
N GLY A 182 -3.76 1.57 -1.26
CA GLY A 182 -3.14 0.27 -1.00
C GLY A 182 -3.48 -0.80 -2.03
N GLY A 183 -2.97 -2.02 -1.84
CA GLY A 183 -3.50 -3.19 -2.55
C GLY A 183 -4.91 -3.52 -2.06
N ILE A 184 -5.74 -4.18 -2.88
CA ILE A 184 -7.10 -4.58 -2.48
C ILE A 184 -7.12 -5.53 -1.27
N ASP A 185 -6.05 -6.27 -1.04
CA ASP A 185 -5.83 -7.07 0.18
C ASP A 185 -5.70 -6.23 1.45
N LEU A 186 -5.42 -4.93 1.34
CA LEU A 186 -5.38 -4.02 2.48
C LEU A 186 -6.74 -3.40 2.79
N ALA A 187 -7.76 -3.54 1.92
CA ALA A 187 -9.09 -3.02 2.21
C ALA A 187 -9.66 -3.61 3.51
N PHE A 188 -9.50 -4.92 3.70
CA PHE A 188 -9.83 -5.61 4.94
C PHE A 188 -8.74 -6.63 5.30
N PRO A 189 -8.31 -6.72 6.58
CA PRO A 189 -8.77 -5.89 7.70
C PRO A 189 -8.02 -4.55 7.82
N HIS A 190 -6.98 -4.30 7.03
CA HIS A 190 -6.01 -3.24 7.34
C HIS A 190 -6.62 -1.82 7.35
N HIS A 191 -7.14 -1.34 6.21
CA HIS A 191 -7.72 0.01 6.12
C HIS A 191 -9.03 0.15 6.90
N GLU A 192 -9.82 -0.93 7.04
CA GLU A 192 -11.01 -0.93 7.91
C GLU A 192 -10.62 -0.65 9.37
N ASN A 193 -9.56 -1.30 9.85
CA ASN A 193 -9.02 -1.09 11.19
C ASN A 193 -8.41 0.31 11.34
N GLU A 194 -7.76 0.85 10.31
CA GLU A 194 -7.24 2.21 10.33
C GLU A 194 -8.36 3.26 10.44
N ILE A 195 -9.46 3.07 9.71
CA ILE A 195 -10.63 3.95 9.81
C ILE A 195 -11.17 3.93 11.24
N ALA A 196 -11.41 2.76 11.81
CA ALA A 196 -11.91 2.65 13.19
C ALA A 196 -10.97 3.33 14.21
N GLN A 197 -9.66 3.10 14.10
CA GLN A 197 -8.67 3.71 14.99
C GLN A 197 -8.61 5.23 14.84
N CYS A 198 -8.59 5.74 13.61
CA CYS A 198 -8.48 7.18 13.35
C CYS A 198 -9.77 7.93 13.68
N GLU A 199 -10.95 7.39 13.35
CA GLU A 199 -12.25 7.99 13.69
C GLU A 199 -12.42 8.08 15.21
N VAL A 200 -12.06 7.02 15.94
CA VAL A 200 -12.02 7.06 17.42
C VAL A 200 -11.01 8.11 17.89
N TYR A 201 -9.77 8.07 17.41
CA TYR A 201 -8.72 8.95 17.90
C TYR A 201 -9.05 10.43 17.70
N HIS A 202 -9.53 10.80 16.50
CA HIS A 202 -9.85 12.18 16.11
C HIS A 202 -11.27 12.62 16.50
N GLN A 203 -12.11 11.71 16.98
CA GLN A 203 -13.53 11.96 17.28
C GLN A 203 -14.25 12.55 16.06
N CYS A 204 -14.17 11.83 14.93
CA CYS A 204 -14.87 12.19 13.69
C CYS A 204 -15.51 10.96 13.04
N GLU A 205 -16.47 11.18 12.14
CA GLU A 205 -17.18 10.12 11.41
C GLU A 205 -16.64 9.93 9.98
N GLN A 206 -15.66 10.72 9.57
CA GLN A 206 -15.05 10.62 8.25
C GLN A 206 -13.59 11.05 8.36
N TRP A 207 -12.71 10.08 8.55
CA TRP A 207 -11.27 10.33 8.60
C TRP A 207 -10.64 10.53 7.21
N GLY A 208 -11.04 9.71 6.24
CA GLY A 208 -10.54 9.72 4.87
C GLY A 208 -11.65 9.94 3.83
N ASN A 209 -11.39 10.76 2.81
CA ASN A 209 -12.36 11.04 1.75
C ASN A 209 -12.41 9.94 0.67
N TYR A 210 -11.25 9.45 0.23
CA TYR A 210 -11.15 8.46 -0.83
C TYR A 210 -10.17 7.35 -0.48
N PHE A 211 -10.64 6.09 -0.58
CA PHE A 211 -9.80 4.91 -0.45
C PHE A 211 -9.61 4.28 -1.83
N LEU A 212 -8.35 4.27 -2.31
CA LEU A 212 -7.99 3.73 -3.63
C LEU A 212 -7.27 2.39 -3.48
N HIS A 213 -7.90 1.32 -3.96
CA HIS A 213 -7.32 -0.02 -3.91
C HIS A 213 -6.95 -0.53 -5.30
N SER A 214 -5.68 -0.91 -5.49
CA SER A 214 -5.26 -1.53 -6.74
C SER A 214 -5.60 -3.02 -6.75
N GLY A 215 -6.17 -3.51 -7.84
CA GLY A 215 -6.50 -4.93 -8.00
C GLY A 215 -5.27 -5.84 -8.01
N HIS A 216 -5.49 -7.14 -7.77
CA HIS A 216 -4.43 -8.13 -7.70
C HIS A 216 -3.67 -8.33 -9.02
N LEU A 217 -2.43 -8.79 -8.90
CA LEU A 217 -1.65 -9.31 -10.02
C LEU A 217 -1.67 -10.85 -9.95
N HIS A 218 -2.07 -11.51 -11.04
CA HIS A 218 -2.10 -12.97 -11.18
C HIS A 218 -1.07 -13.41 -12.22
N VAL A 219 -0.59 -14.65 -12.16
CA VAL A 219 0.25 -15.23 -13.23
C VAL A 219 -0.67 -16.03 -14.16
N LYS A 220 -0.45 -15.95 -15.48
CA LYS A 220 -1.23 -16.68 -16.48
C LYS A 220 -1.36 -18.16 -16.15
N GLY A 221 -2.60 -18.67 -16.25
CA GLY A 221 -2.94 -20.05 -15.95
C GLY A 221 -3.14 -20.36 -14.47
N SER A 222 -3.05 -19.36 -13.59
CA SER A 222 -3.40 -19.49 -12.18
C SER A 222 -4.46 -18.46 -11.78
N GLN A 223 -5.52 -18.93 -11.10
CA GLN A 223 -6.45 -18.06 -10.38
C GLN A 223 -5.83 -17.51 -9.10
N GLU A 224 -4.64 -17.98 -8.72
CA GLU A 224 -3.95 -17.54 -7.52
C GLU A 224 -3.16 -16.26 -7.76
N LYS A 225 -3.27 -15.31 -6.82
CA LYS A 225 -2.48 -14.08 -6.83
C LYS A 225 -0.98 -14.38 -6.78
N MET A 226 -0.18 -13.50 -7.37
CA MET A 226 1.26 -13.50 -7.17
C MET A 226 1.57 -13.15 -5.71
N SER A 227 2.25 -14.04 -4.97
CA SER A 227 2.60 -13.80 -3.57
C SER A 227 3.84 -14.58 -3.14
N LYS A 228 4.54 -14.06 -2.11
CA LYS A 228 5.72 -14.73 -1.54
C LYS A 228 5.36 -16.10 -0.93
N SER A 229 4.17 -16.24 -0.35
CA SER A 229 3.69 -17.49 0.25
C SER A 229 3.51 -18.60 -0.78
N LEU A 230 3.04 -18.26 -1.99
CA LEU A 230 2.86 -19.20 -3.10
C LEU A 230 4.13 -19.42 -3.92
N LYS A 231 5.23 -18.72 -3.59
CA LYS A 231 6.53 -18.78 -4.29
C LYS A 231 6.44 -18.55 -5.81
N ASN A 232 5.37 -17.91 -6.28
CA ASN A 232 5.05 -17.70 -7.70
C ASN A 232 5.34 -16.24 -8.15
N TYR A 233 6.36 -15.60 -7.56
CA TYR A 233 6.65 -14.18 -7.77
C TYR A 233 7.93 -13.95 -8.59
N ILE A 234 7.98 -12.79 -9.24
CA ILE A 234 9.16 -12.30 -9.97
C ILE A 234 9.64 -11.04 -9.27
N THR A 235 10.95 -10.94 -8.99
CA THR A 235 11.52 -9.73 -8.41
C THR A 235 11.55 -8.60 -9.43
N ILE A 236 11.54 -7.34 -8.99
CA ILE A 236 11.68 -6.21 -9.93
C ILE A 236 13.03 -6.26 -10.66
N LYS A 237 14.10 -6.64 -9.95
CA LYS A 237 15.44 -6.83 -10.54
C LYS A 237 15.43 -7.87 -11.66
N ASP A 238 14.75 -9.01 -11.48
CA ASP A 238 14.65 -10.04 -12.52
C ASP A 238 13.70 -9.64 -13.65
N PHE A 239 12.58 -9.00 -13.32
CA PHE A 239 11.64 -8.47 -14.30
C PHE A 239 12.32 -7.48 -15.26
N LEU A 240 13.13 -6.56 -14.71
CA LEU A 240 13.84 -5.53 -15.48
C LEU A 240 14.97 -6.07 -16.36
N LYS A 241 15.39 -7.34 -16.20
CA LYS A 241 16.29 -8.00 -17.16
C LYS A 241 15.59 -8.32 -18.48
N LYS A 242 14.26 -8.47 -18.46
CA LYS A 242 13.46 -8.89 -19.62
C LYS A 242 12.64 -7.75 -20.23
N PHE A 243 12.10 -6.86 -19.39
CA PHE A 243 11.21 -5.78 -19.82
C PHE A 243 11.65 -4.43 -19.24
N SER A 244 11.45 -3.35 -19.99
CA SER A 244 11.77 -2.01 -19.51
C SER A 244 10.71 -1.46 -18.54
N SER A 245 11.10 -0.46 -17.75
CA SER A 245 10.15 0.23 -16.86
C SER A 245 9.04 0.97 -17.62
N ASP A 246 9.30 1.43 -18.85
CA ASP A 246 8.28 2.06 -19.69
C ASP A 246 7.29 1.04 -20.24
N GLN A 247 7.75 -0.16 -20.62
CA GLN A 247 6.88 -1.27 -21.01
C GLN A 247 5.99 -1.70 -19.83
N PHE A 248 6.54 -1.79 -18.61
CA PHE A 248 5.74 -2.09 -17.42
C PHE A 248 4.71 -1.02 -17.09
N ARG A 249 5.09 0.26 -17.25
CA ARG A 249 4.15 1.37 -17.07
C ARG A 249 3.04 1.33 -18.12
N MET A 250 3.36 1.04 -19.38
CA MET A 250 2.36 0.84 -20.42
C MET A 250 1.43 -0.32 -20.08
N PHE A 251 1.97 -1.44 -19.61
CA PHE A 251 1.19 -2.58 -19.11
C PHE A 251 0.21 -2.16 -18.00
N CYS A 252 0.65 -1.33 -17.06
CA CYS A 252 -0.22 -0.80 -16.00
C CYS A 252 -1.32 0.13 -16.54
N LEU A 253 -1.07 0.89 -17.61
CA LEU A 253 -2.01 1.83 -18.24
C LEU A 253 -3.10 1.16 -19.08
N ARG A 254 -2.89 -0.10 -19.50
CA ARG A 254 -3.86 -0.84 -20.34
C ARG A 254 -5.17 -1.19 -19.63
N GLY A 255 -5.21 -1.13 -18.30
CA GLY A 255 -6.38 -1.51 -17.52
C GLY A 255 -6.68 -0.52 -16.39
N ARG A 256 -7.90 -0.59 -15.86
CA ARG A 256 -8.28 0.19 -14.68
C ARG A 256 -7.38 -0.20 -13.51
N TYR A 257 -6.95 0.79 -12.72
CA TYR A 257 -6.02 0.54 -11.61
C TYR A 257 -6.59 -0.46 -10.57
N SER A 258 -7.92 -0.45 -10.39
CA SER A 258 -8.66 -1.28 -9.45
C SER A 258 -8.95 -2.70 -9.97
N SER A 259 -8.77 -2.94 -11.27
CA SER A 259 -8.98 -4.27 -11.84
C SER A 259 -7.83 -5.21 -11.50
N ALA A 260 -8.18 -6.47 -11.28
CA ALA A 260 -7.22 -7.55 -11.32
C ALA A 260 -6.57 -7.61 -12.70
N VAL A 261 -5.28 -7.90 -12.75
CA VAL A 261 -4.53 -8.01 -14.01
C VAL A 261 -3.75 -9.31 -14.02
N GLU A 262 -3.77 -9.98 -15.15
CA GLU A 262 -2.94 -11.14 -15.42
C GLU A 262 -1.59 -10.69 -15.99
N PHE A 263 -0.52 -11.17 -15.38
CA PHE A 263 0.84 -11.04 -15.86
C PHE A 263 1.23 -12.26 -16.67
N SER A 264 1.64 -12.01 -17.91
CA SER A 264 2.14 -13.00 -18.85
C SER A 264 3.07 -12.35 -19.87
N ASP A 265 3.92 -13.16 -20.50
CA ASP A 265 4.78 -12.68 -21.60
C ASP A 265 3.97 -12.07 -22.75
N GLU A 266 2.81 -12.65 -23.05
CA GLU A 266 1.87 -12.13 -24.06
C GLU A 266 1.31 -10.76 -23.67
N SER A 267 0.83 -10.61 -22.44
CA SER A 267 0.30 -9.34 -21.95
C SER A 267 1.36 -8.21 -21.90
N MET A 268 2.62 -8.59 -21.73
CA MET A 268 3.76 -7.68 -21.78
C MET A 268 4.18 -7.35 -23.22
N GLU A 269 4.13 -8.30 -24.14
CA GLU A 269 4.41 -8.06 -25.55
C GLU A 269 3.35 -7.13 -26.17
N ASP A 270 2.08 -7.30 -25.82
CA ASP A 270 1.02 -6.34 -26.16
C ASP A 270 1.34 -4.92 -25.68
N ALA A 271 1.77 -4.78 -24.43
CA ALA A 271 2.11 -3.49 -23.85
C ALA A 271 3.33 -2.86 -24.56
N LYS A 272 4.31 -3.69 -24.94
CA LYS A 272 5.46 -3.27 -25.72
C LYS A 272 5.07 -2.82 -27.13
N ASN A 273 4.21 -3.57 -27.82
CA ASN A 273 3.71 -3.22 -29.15
C ASN A 273 2.93 -1.91 -29.14
N LEU A 274 2.06 -1.71 -28.13
CA LEU A 274 1.33 -0.46 -27.95
C LEU A 274 2.28 0.72 -27.70
N LEU A 275 3.27 0.55 -26.82
CA LEU A 275 4.28 1.57 -26.57
C LEU A 275 5.09 1.91 -27.82
N GLN A 276 5.46 0.89 -28.60
CA GLN A 276 6.18 1.07 -29.86
C GLN A 276 5.34 1.84 -30.88
N ALA A 277 4.05 1.51 -31.04
CA ALA A 277 3.14 2.21 -31.94
C ALA A 277 3.02 3.70 -31.58
N ILE A 278 2.84 4.02 -30.29
CA ILE A 278 2.81 5.41 -29.80
C ILE A 278 4.14 6.11 -30.07
N SER A 279 5.26 5.44 -29.80
CA SER A 279 6.60 6.01 -30.01
C SER A 279 6.90 6.30 -31.48
N SER A 280 6.51 5.38 -32.37
CA SER A 280 6.62 5.57 -33.82
C SER A 280 5.77 6.74 -34.29
N PHE A 281 4.50 6.82 -33.86
CA PHE A 281 3.62 7.94 -34.19
C PHE A 281 4.21 9.30 -33.76
N MET A 282 4.73 9.38 -32.53
CA MET A 282 5.36 10.61 -32.03
C MET A 282 6.61 10.99 -32.86
N LYS A 283 7.44 10.00 -33.22
CA LYS A 283 8.62 10.22 -34.06
C LYS A 283 8.25 10.71 -35.46
N ASP A 284 7.22 10.13 -36.06
CA ASP A 284 6.72 10.52 -37.37
C ASP A 284 6.13 11.93 -37.32
N GLY A 285 5.39 12.26 -36.25
CA GLY A 285 4.90 13.62 -35.99
C GLY A 285 6.04 14.65 -35.87
N ASP A 286 7.09 14.32 -35.11
CA ASP A 286 8.27 15.17 -34.98
C ASP A 286 9.00 15.35 -36.33
N ALA A 287 9.13 14.29 -37.12
CA ALA A 287 9.74 14.32 -38.44
C ALA A 287 8.91 15.17 -39.43
N TYR A 288 7.58 15.03 -39.37
CA TYR A 288 6.65 15.84 -40.16
C TYR A 288 6.78 17.33 -39.83
N ILE A 289 6.76 17.71 -38.55
CA ILE A 289 6.92 19.09 -38.10
C ILE A 289 8.27 19.69 -38.56
N LYS A 290 9.32 18.86 -38.65
CA LYS A 290 10.65 19.27 -39.14
C LYS A 290 10.79 19.27 -40.66
N GLY A 291 9.75 18.92 -41.42
CA GLY A 291 9.79 18.78 -42.87
C GLY A 291 10.63 17.60 -43.37
N GLN A 292 10.92 16.64 -42.51
CA GLN A 292 11.71 15.43 -42.81
C GLN A 292 10.84 14.26 -43.26
N LEU A 293 9.53 14.35 -43.02
CA LEU A 293 8.53 13.41 -43.50
C LEU A 293 7.54 14.16 -44.38
N LEU A 294 7.50 13.82 -45.68
CA LEU A 294 6.52 14.34 -46.62
C LEU A 294 5.24 13.50 -46.51
N CYS A 295 4.14 14.14 -46.15
CA CYS A 295 2.82 13.51 -46.12
C CYS A 295 1.96 14.08 -47.24
N GLU A 296 1.03 13.27 -47.74
CA GLU A 296 0.00 13.76 -48.65
C GLU A 296 -0.91 14.80 -47.96
N PRO A 297 -1.57 15.69 -48.73
CA PRO A 297 -2.55 16.60 -48.17
C PRO A 297 -3.61 15.86 -47.36
N VAL A 298 -4.00 16.42 -46.22
CA VAL A 298 -5.06 15.85 -45.37
C VAL A 298 -6.35 15.79 -46.19
N ARG A 299 -6.86 14.57 -46.37
CA ARG A 299 -8.15 14.30 -47.01
C ARG A 299 -9.27 14.56 -46.02
N GLU A 300 -9.61 15.84 -45.80
CA GLU A 300 -10.66 16.25 -44.86
C GLU A 300 -12.01 15.57 -45.15
N ASP A 301 -12.29 15.27 -46.41
CA ASP A 301 -13.46 14.51 -46.86
C ASP A 301 -13.58 13.13 -46.19
N THR A 302 -12.45 12.48 -45.87
CA THR A 302 -12.44 11.15 -45.23
C THR A 302 -12.48 11.17 -43.71
N LEU A 303 -12.23 12.32 -43.06
CA LEU A 303 -12.19 12.43 -41.59
C LEU A 303 -13.57 12.57 -40.97
N TRP A 304 -14.57 13.06 -41.72
CA TRP A 304 -15.94 13.27 -41.22
C TRP A 304 -16.88 12.07 -41.46
N GLU A 305 -16.40 11.02 -42.14
CA GLU A 305 -17.20 9.81 -42.45
C GLU A 305 -17.03 8.67 -41.42
N LYS A 306 -16.21 8.84 -40.38
CA LYS A 306 -15.99 7.85 -39.30
C LYS A 306 -16.38 8.37 -37.94
#